data_AF-A0A7V1H5N1-F1
#
_entry.id   AF-A0A7V1H5N1-F1
#
_cell.length_a   1.000
_cell.length_b   1.000
_cell.length_c   1.000
_cell.angle_alpha   90.00
_cell.angle_beta   90.00
_cell.angle_gamma   90.00
#
_symmetry.space_group_name_H-M   'P 1'
#
loop_
_entity.id
_entity.type
_entity.pdbx_description
1 polymer ?
#
loop_
_entity_poly.entity_id
_entity_poly.type
_entity_poly.pdbx_seq_one_letter_code
_entity_poly.pdbx_strand_id
1 'polypeptide(L)'
;MKKKIYRPESCDHHIGILIFFVLLLFSCKESPEKVIIQNSTEQKFIDAGLIDITTIDDTIEVDLVNSDKRKNFFRENFYSGLHRAYLQEEVALKLSRAQKILKSKHLDFSLLIMDAARAKYNIIE
;
A
#
# COMPACT_ATOMS: atom_id res chain seq x y z
N MET A 1 -35.99 63.80 -7.41
CA MET A 1 -35.13 62.62 -7.67
C MET A 1 -35.95 61.35 -7.48
N LYS A 2 -36.30 60.62 -8.54
CA LYS A 2 -37.09 59.37 -8.47
C LYS A 2 -36.15 58.18 -8.23
N LYS A 3 -36.37 57.39 -7.17
CA LYS A 3 -35.67 56.10 -6.94
C LYS A 3 -36.23 55.05 -7.92
N LYS A 4 -35.36 54.47 -8.75
CA LYS A 4 -35.69 53.40 -9.70
C LYS A 4 -35.62 52.06 -8.95
N ILE A 5 -36.76 51.39 -8.83
CA ILE A 5 -36.89 50.03 -8.27
C ILE A 5 -36.31 49.06 -9.32
N TYR A 6 -35.29 48.29 -8.93
CA TYR A 6 -34.72 47.23 -9.78
C TYR A 6 -35.66 46.01 -9.74
N ARG A 7 -36.16 45.60 -10.91
CA ARG A 7 -36.96 44.39 -11.11
C ARG A 7 -36.06 43.44 -11.94
N PRO A 8 -35.62 42.28 -11.43
CA PRO A 8 -34.77 41.39 -12.21
C PRO A 8 -35.59 40.83 -13.38
N GLU A 9 -35.06 41.01 -14.59
CA GLU A 9 -35.60 40.37 -15.78
C GLU A 9 -35.33 38.86 -15.69
N SER A 10 -36.33 38.08 -16.08
CA SER A 10 -36.33 36.62 -16.06
C SER A 10 -35.20 36.06 -16.90
N CYS A 11 -34.07 35.72 -16.27
CA CYS A 11 -32.97 35.00 -16.90
C CYS A 11 -33.42 33.60 -17.32
N ASP A 12 -33.18 33.29 -18.59
CA ASP A 12 -33.58 32.08 -19.30
C ASP A 12 -33.14 30.81 -18.58
N HIS A 13 -34.11 29.99 -18.16
CA HIS A 13 -33.89 28.68 -17.54
C HIS A 13 -32.95 27.77 -18.35
N HIS A 14 -32.89 27.96 -19.67
CA HIS A 14 -32.03 27.18 -20.57
C HIS A 14 -30.52 27.41 -20.33
N ILE A 15 -30.11 28.61 -19.94
CA ILE A 15 -28.70 28.92 -19.64
C ILE A 15 -28.28 28.25 -18.32
N GLY A 16 -29.17 28.25 -17.33
CA GLY A 16 -28.95 27.57 -16.05
C GLY A 16 -28.83 26.05 -16.20
N ILE A 17 -29.65 25.44 -17.07
CA ILE A 17 -29.59 24.00 -17.39
C ILE A 17 -28.26 23.65 -18.09
N LEU A 18 -27.81 24.48 -19.04
CA LEU A 18 -26.56 24.24 -19.76
C LEU A 18 -25.33 24.28 -18.84
N ILE A 19 -25.29 25.21 -17.88
CA ILE A 19 -24.23 25.29 -16.85
C ILE A 19 -24.28 24.07 -15.92
N PHE A 20 -25.47 23.58 -15.57
CA PHE A 20 -25.66 22.39 -14.75
C PHE A 20 -25.18 21.10 -15.47
N PHE A 21 -25.41 21.00 -16.78
CA PHE A 21 -24.91 19.87 -17.59
C PHE A 21 -23.39 19.90 -17.82
N VAL A 22 -22.78 21.08 -17.94
CA VAL A 22 -21.31 21.21 -18.04
C VAL A 22 -20.62 20.80 -16.74
N LEU A 23 -21.20 21.13 -15.57
CA LEU A 23 -20.69 20.70 -14.27
C LEU A 23 -20.81 19.17 -14.05
N LEU A 24 -21.84 18.53 -14.63
CA LEU A 24 -22.01 17.07 -14.61
C LEU A 24 -20.98 16.33 -15.49
N LEU A 25 -20.53 16.93 -16.60
CA LEU A 25 -19.47 16.38 -17.46
C LEU A 25 -18.06 16.57 -16.87
N PHE A 26 -17.90 17.51 -15.93
CA PHE A 26 -16.68 17.73 -15.15
C PHE A 26 -16.60 16.90 -13.86
N SER A 27 -17.42 15.85 -13.72
CA SER A 27 -17.14 14.78 -12.74
C SER A 27 -15.94 13.96 -13.21
N CYS A 28 -14.79 14.64 -13.26
CA CYS A 28 -13.47 14.04 -13.31
C CYS A 28 -13.41 13.14 -12.09
N LYS A 29 -13.45 11.82 -12.31
CA LYS A 29 -13.25 10.84 -11.25
C LYS A 29 -11.92 11.16 -10.58
N GLU A 30 -11.97 11.72 -9.37
CA GLU A 30 -10.85 11.59 -8.44
C GLU A 30 -10.68 10.09 -8.20
N SER A 31 -9.77 9.45 -8.95
CA SER A 31 -9.21 8.19 -8.50
C SER A 31 -8.51 8.48 -7.20
N PRO A 32 -8.76 7.72 -6.12
CA PRO A 32 -8.05 7.94 -4.88
C PRO A 32 -6.56 7.83 -5.19
N GLU A 33 -5.84 8.95 -5.09
CA GLU A 33 -4.40 8.98 -5.19
C GLU A 33 -3.89 8.04 -4.09
N LYS A 34 -3.28 6.93 -4.51
CA LYS A 34 -2.77 5.93 -3.58
C LYS A 34 -1.60 6.58 -2.86
N VAL A 35 -1.85 7.17 -1.69
CA VAL A 35 -0.81 7.77 -0.85
C VAL A 35 0.20 6.67 -0.53
N ILE A 36 1.35 6.68 -1.21
CA ILE A 36 2.45 5.78 -0.90
C ILE A 36 3.11 6.36 0.35
N ILE A 37 2.62 5.93 1.52
CA ILE A 37 3.33 6.16 2.76
C ILE A 37 4.63 5.36 2.67
N GLN A 38 5.74 6.04 2.43
CA GLN A 38 7.06 5.43 2.44
C GLN A 38 7.28 4.77 3.80
N ASN A 39 7.40 3.44 3.81
CA ASN A 39 7.52 2.72 5.06
C ASN A 39 8.94 2.94 5.62
N SER A 40 9.04 3.70 6.71
CA SER A 40 10.32 4.00 7.37
C SER A 40 11.07 2.74 7.83
N THR A 41 10.36 1.64 8.11
CA THR A 41 10.96 0.34 8.44
C THR A 41 11.58 -0.32 7.22
N GLU A 42 10.90 -0.25 6.08
CA GLU A 42 11.40 -0.77 4.80
C GLU A 42 12.69 -0.08 4.39
N GLN A 43 12.75 1.24 4.50
CA GLN A 43 13.97 1.99 4.20
C GLN A 43 15.13 1.58 5.10
N LYS A 44 14.89 1.40 6.41
CA LYS A 44 15.93 0.90 7.35
C LYS A 44 16.48 -0.47 6.96
N PHE A 45 15.64 -1.35 6.42
CA PHE A 45 16.09 -2.66 5.95
C PHE A 45 16.93 -2.57 4.70
N ILE A 46 16.53 -1.73 3.74
CA ILE A 46 17.31 -1.45 2.53
C ILE A 46 18.67 -0.84 2.89
N ASP A 47 18.69 0.16 3.78
CA ASP A 47 19.92 0.82 4.23
C ASP A 47 20.85 -0.14 4.98
N ALA A 48 20.29 -1.15 5.64
CA ALA A 48 21.05 -2.22 6.31
C ALA A 48 21.55 -3.31 5.34
N GLY A 49 21.33 -3.18 4.03
CA GLY A 49 21.75 -4.15 3.02
C GLY A 49 20.91 -5.44 3.00
N LEU A 50 19.70 -5.40 3.55
CA LEU A 50 18.77 -6.52 3.46
C LEU A 50 18.06 -6.50 2.11
N ILE A 51 17.73 -7.69 1.59
CA ILE A 51 17.09 -7.86 0.29
C ILE A 51 15.68 -8.43 0.43
N ASP A 52 14.78 -7.99 -0.44
CA ASP A 52 13.44 -8.57 -0.56
C ASP A 52 13.54 -9.97 -1.19
N ILE A 53 13.01 -10.99 -0.49
CA ILE A 53 13.03 -12.38 -0.95
C ILE A 53 12.48 -12.58 -2.36
N THR A 54 11.49 -11.78 -2.77
CA THR A 54 10.83 -11.90 -4.09
C THR A 54 11.76 -11.52 -5.24
N THR A 55 12.84 -10.80 -4.95
CA THR A 55 13.90 -10.51 -5.94
C THR A 55 14.82 -11.71 -6.20
N ILE A 56 14.83 -12.69 -5.29
CA ILE A 56 15.60 -13.93 -5.40
C ILE A 56 14.73 -15.09 -5.89
N ASP A 57 13.51 -15.20 -5.38
CA ASP A 57 12.56 -16.27 -5.70
C ASP A 57 11.13 -15.79 -5.48
N ASP A 58 10.46 -15.44 -6.57
CA ASP A 58 9.08 -14.94 -6.57
C ASP A 58 8.03 -16.04 -6.38
N THR A 59 8.46 -17.30 -6.26
CA THR A 59 7.57 -18.44 -5.96
C THR A 59 7.37 -18.66 -4.46
N ILE A 60 8.11 -17.92 -3.62
CA ILE A 60 7.96 -17.90 -2.16
C ILE A 60 6.89 -16.89 -1.79
N GLU A 61 5.91 -17.32 -0.99
CA GLU A 61 4.80 -16.47 -0.55
C GLU A 61 5.18 -15.66 0.69
N VAL A 62 4.61 -14.47 0.83
CA VAL A 62 4.85 -13.58 1.96
C VAL A 62 3.52 -13.12 2.56
N ASP A 63 3.31 -13.40 3.84
CA ASP A 63 2.20 -12.86 4.63
C ASP A 63 2.69 -12.48 6.04
N LEU A 64 3.27 -11.28 6.17
CA LEU A 64 3.84 -10.79 7.42
C LEU A 64 2.76 -10.53 8.48
N VAL A 65 2.45 -11.55 9.28
CA VAL A 65 1.36 -11.54 10.28
C VAL A 65 1.53 -10.42 11.31
N ASN A 66 2.77 -10.12 11.70
CA ASN A 66 3.08 -9.06 12.65
C ASN A 66 2.98 -7.63 12.05
N SER A 67 2.79 -7.49 10.73
CA SER A 67 2.49 -6.21 10.07
C SER A 67 1.00 -5.86 10.04
N ASP A 68 0.10 -6.79 10.40
CA ASP A 68 -1.34 -6.57 10.38
C ASP A 68 -1.97 -6.85 11.74
N LYS A 69 -2.43 -5.79 12.41
CA LYS A 69 -3.13 -5.84 13.69
C LYS A 69 -4.38 -6.74 13.71
N ARG A 70 -4.91 -7.13 12.55
CA ARG A 70 -6.05 -8.04 12.45
C ARG A 70 -5.64 -9.50 12.45
N LYS A 71 -4.36 -9.80 12.18
CA LYS A 71 -3.84 -11.16 11.98
C LYS A 71 -3.04 -11.68 13.17
N ASN A 72 -2.32 -10.81 13.90
CA ASN A 72 -1.52 -11.25 15.03
C ASN A 72 -2.27 -11.24 16.36
N PHE A 73 -1.79 -12.08 17.28
CA PHE A 73 -2.31 -12.22 18.64
C PHE A 73 -2.29 -10.91 19.44
N PHE A 74 -1.32 -10.03 19.18
CA PHE A 74 -1.11 -8.78 19.91
C PHE A 74 -2.09 -7.68 19.52
N ARG A 75 -2.76 -7.81 18.36
CA ARG A 75 -3.59 -6.77 17.75
C ARG A 75 -2.83 -5.47 17.47
N GLU A 76 -1.55 -5.58 17.15
CA GLU A 76 -0.65 -4.45 16.90
C GLU A 76 -0.05 -4.49 15.48
N ASN A 77 0.34 -3.34 14.94
CA ASN A 77 1.08 -3.28 13.68
C ASN A 77 2.54 -2.93 13.96
N PHE A 78 3.40 -3.94 14.01
CA PHE A 78 4.79 -3.77 14.42
C PHE A 78 5.68 -3.11 13.35
N TYR A 79 5.26 -3.13 12.09
CA TYR A 79 6.11 -2.74 10.95
C TYR A 79 5.43 -1.72 10.03
N SER A 80 4.49 -0.93 10.55
CA SER A 80 3.77 0.10 9.81
C SER A 80 3.19 -0.37 8.48
N GLY A 81 2.71 -1.62 8.42
CA GLY A 81 2.10 -2.21 7.21
C GLY A 81 3.09 -2.73 6.17
N LEU A 82 4.31 -3.10 6.58
CA LEU A 82 5.29 -3.75 5.71
C LEU A 82 4.72 -5.06 5.13
N HIS A 83 4.82 -5.25 3.81
CA HIS A 83 4.29 -6.41 3.10
C HIS A 83 5.37 -7.23 2.36
N ARG A 84 6.62 -6.79 2.39
CA ARG A 84 7.77 -7.46 1.77
C ARG A 84 8.69 -8.03 2.84
N ALA A 85 9.20 -9.24 2.60
CA ALA A 85 10.10 -9.92 3.53
C ALA A 85 11.56 -9.59 3.20
N TYR A 86 12.16 -8.73 4.02
CA TYR A 86 13.58 -8.37 3.92
C TYR A 86 14.44 -9.33 4.75
N LEU A 87 15.52 -9.84 4.14
CA LEU A 87 16.40 -10.85 4.71
C LEU A 87 17.87 -10.55 4.37
N GLN A 88 18.80 -11.15 5.12
CA GLN A 88 20.18 -11.23 4.66
C GLN A 88 20.23 -12.07 3.37
N GLU A 89 21.07 -11.66 2.41
CA GLU A 89 21.16 -12.32 1.11
C GLU A 89 21.42 -13.82 1.23
N GLU A 90 22.34 -14.24 2.10
CA GLU A 90 22.64 -15.65 2.30
C GLU A 90 21.44 -16.47 2.81
N VAL A 91 20.55 -15.86 3.59
CA VAL A 91 19.32 -16.49 4.10
C VAL A 91 18.31 -16.62 2.97
N ALA A 92 18.14 -15.57 2.17
CA ALA A 92 17.24 -15.60 1.00
C ALA A 92 17.65 -16.69 -0.01
N LEU A 93 18.96 -16.82 -0.27
CA LEU A 93 19.49 -17.89 -1.13
C LEU A 93 19.25 -19.29 -0.57
N LYS A 94 19.40 -19.48 0.75
CA LYS A 94 19.09 -20.75 1.43
C LYS A 94 17.60 -21.08 1.34
N LEU A 95 16.72 -20.09 1.49
CA LEU A 95 15.27 -20.26 1.34
C LEU A 95 14.86 -20.61 -0.09
N SER A 96 15.44 -19.95 -1.12
CA SER A 96 15.19 -20.33 -2.51
C SER A 96 15.61 -21.79 -2.80
N ARG A 97 16.74 -22.24 -2.23
CA ARG A 97 17.13 -23.66 -2.35
C ARG A 97 16.11 -24.58 -1.68
N ALA A 98 15.63 -24.23 -0.49
CA ALA A 98 14.59 -24.99 0.19
C ALA A 98 13.27 -25.02 -0.61
N GLN A 99 12.87 -23.90 -1.19
CA GLN A 99 11.70 -23.78 -2.07
C GLN A 99 11.83 -24.69 -3.30
N LYS A 100 13.00 -24.74 -3.94
CA LYS A 100 13.27 -25.66 -5.06
C LYS A 100 13.17 -27.13 -4.66
N ILE A 101 13.68 -27.50 -3.47
CA ILE A 101 13.55 -28.86 -2.92
C ILE A 101 12.09 -29.18 -2.59
N LEU A 102 11.32 -28.21 -2.08
CA LEU A 102 9.89 -28.39 -1.83
C LEU A 102 9.14 -28.65 -3.12
N LYS A 103 9.34 -27.80 -4.14
CA LYS A 103 8.68 -27.93 -5.44
C LYS A 103 9.07 -29.18 -6.22
N SER A 104 10.27 -29.72 -6.02
CA SER A 104 10.65 -31.00 -6.65
C SER A 104 9.89 -32.20 -6.10
N LYS A 105 9.35 -32.10 -4.88
CA LYS A 105 8.53 -33.14 -4.23
C LYS A 105 7.04 -32.87 -4.37
N HIS A 106 6.65 -31.60 -4.30
CA HIS A 106 5.26 -31.14 -4.34
C HIS A 106 5.19 -29.83 -5.13
N LEU A 107 4.89 -29.91 -6.44
CA LEU A 107 4.96 -28.76 -7.35
C LEU A 107 4.08 -27.58 -6.92
N ASP A 108 2.92 -27.90 -6.34
CA ASP A 108 1.89 -26.93 -5.92
C ASP A 108 2.18 -26.32 -4.54
N PHE A 109 3.25 -26.73 -3.85
CA PHE A 109 3.59 -26.20 -2.54
C PHE A 109 4.56 -25.02 -2.67
N SER A 110 4.40 -24.06 -1.77
CA SER A 110 5.32 -22.93 -1.60
C SER A 110 5.56 -22.68 -0.12
N LEU A 111 6.78 -22.26 0.20
CA LEU A 111 7.10 -21.71 1.52
C LEU A 111 6.31 -20.40 1.72
N LEU A 112 5.78 -20.22 2.93
CA LEU A 112 5.12 -18.99 3.36
C LEU A 112 5.97 -18.32 4.44
N ILE A 113 6.48 -17.12 4.14
CA ILE A 113 7.20 -16.30 5.11
C ILE A 113 6.19 -15.46 5.88
N MET A 114 6.05 -15.76 7.18
CA MET A 114 5.12 -15.06 8.08
C MET A 114 5.82 -14.02 8.96
N ASP A 115 7.15 -14.07 9.06
CA ASP A 115 8.00 -13.12 9.77
C ASP A 115 9.41 -13.10 9.14
N ALA A 116 10.11 -11.98 9.25
CA ALA A 116 11.42 -11.77 8.63
C ALA A 116 12.30 -10.87 9.52
N ALA A 117 13.12 -10.00 8.90
CA ALA A 117 13.90 -9.03 9.66
C ALA A 117 13.00 -8.16 10.56
N ARG A 118 13.48 -7.91 11.77
CA ARG A 118 12.83 -7.04 12.76
C ARG A 118 13.69 -5.80 12.96
N ALA A 119 13.11 -4.63 12.79
CA ALA A 119 13.79 -3.41 13.18
C ALA A 119 13.94 -3.40 14.71
N LYS A 120 15.12 -3.04 15.22
CA LYS A 120 15.26 -2.73 16.64
C LYS A 120 14.39 -1.50 16.91
N TYR A 121 13.55 -1.55 17.94
CA TYR A 121 12.84 -0.35 18.39
C TYR A 121 13.88 0.72 18.74
N ASN A 122 13.63 1.95 18.33
CA ASN A 122 14.24 3.07 19.04
C ASN A 122 13.55 3.09 20.41
N ILE A 123 14.26 2.66 21.45
CA ILE A 123 13.86 3.04 22.81
C ILE A 123 14.08 4.56 22.83
N ILE A 124 13.00 5.31 22.68
CA ILE A 124 13.03 6.72 23.02
C ILE A 124 13.09 6.72 24.55
N GLU A 125 14.31 6.88 25.09
CA GLU A 125 14.49 7.25 26.51
C GLU A 125 13.91 8.66 26.76
#